data_AF-A0A356BGH0-F1
#
_entry.id   AF-A0A356BGH0-F1
#
_cell.length_a   1.000
_cell.length_b   1.000
_cell.length_c   1.000
_cell.angle_alpha   90.00
_cell.angle_beta   90.00
_cell.angle_gamma   90.00
#
_symmetry.space_group_name_H-M   'P 1'
#
loop_
_entity.id
_entity.type
_entity.pdbx_description
1 polymer ?
#
loop_
_entity_poly.entity_id
_entity_poly.type
_entity_poly.pdbx_seq_one_letter_code
_entity_poly.pdbx_strand_id
1 'polypeptide(L)' 'MKPLFYRIEEIAVLLHVSKQTLYNHINHNKKSANQYPIPPHIRINGRLLFPINDFDSWVKNQPRN' A
#
# COMPACT_ATOMS: atom_id res chain seq x y z
N MET A 1 5.46 20.23 8.59
CA MET A 1 4.46 19.24 9.07
C MET A 1 4.79 17.90 8.43
N LYS A 2 5.01 16.82 9.20
CA LYS A 2 5.27 15.52 8.57
C LYS A 2 3.96 14.99 7.97
N PRO A 3 3.94 14.52 6.72
CA PRO A 3 2.75 13.88 6.16
C PRO A 3 2.36 12.68 7.04
N LEU A 4 1.06 12.49 7.26
CA LEU A 4 0.54 11.34 8.03
C LEU A 4 0.29 10.12 7.13
N PHE A 5 0.21 10.35 5.82
CA PHE A 5 -0.12 9.35 4.83
C PHE A 5 0.75 9.51 3.58
N TYR A 6 1.16 8.40 3.01
CA TYR A 6 1.60 8.33 1.62
C TYR A 6 0.39 8.24 0.69
N ARG A 7 0.52 8.84 -0.50
CA ARG A 7 -0.38 8.58 -1.63
C ARG A 7 0.06 7.34 -2.38
N ILE A 8 -0.82 6.84 -3.25
CA ILE A 8 -0.54 5.64 -4.03
C ILE A 8 0.66 5.80 -4.96
N GLU A 9 0.91 7.01 -5.48
CA GLU A 9 2.09 7.31 -6.30
C GLU A 9 3.38 7.12 -5.51
N GLU A 10 3.39 7.57 -4.25
CA GLU A 10 4.56 7.50 -3.38
C GLU A 10 4.85 6.05 -2.98
N ILE A 11 3.80 5.28 -2.62
CA ILE A 11 3.95 3.85 -2.32
C ILE A 11 4.40 3.04 -3.54
N ALA A 12 3.88 3.35 -4.73
CA ALA A 12 4.29 2.68 -5.95
C ALA A 12 5.81 2.85 -6.18
N VAL A 13 6.33 4.05 -5.95
CA VAL A 13 7.78 4.32 -6.00
C VAL A 13 8.54 3.55 -4.92
N LEU A 14 8.08 3.59 -3.67
CA LEU A 14 8.74 2.91 -2.54
C LEU A 14 8.76 1.38 -2.69
N LEU A 15 7.73 0.81 -3.32
CA LEU A 15 7.62 -0.63 -3.57
C LEU A 15 8.22 -1.05 -4.93
N HIS A 16 8.78 -0.11 -5.71
CA HIS A 16 9.30 -0.37 -7.06
C HIS A 16 8.29 -1.06 -8.00
N VAL A 17 7.00 -0.66 -7.92
CA VAL A 17 5.93 -1.17 -8.79
C VAL A 17 5.20 -0.03 -9.48
N SER A 18 4.48 -0.34 -10.57
CA SER A 18 3.61 0.66 -11.19
C SER A 18 2.38 0.94 -10.32
N LYS A 19 1.85 2.17 -10.39
CA LYS A 19 0.58 2.55 -9.74
C LYS A 19 -0.57 1.62 -10.16
N GLN A 20 -0.61 1.22 -11.44
CA GLN A 20 -1.65 0.33 -11.96
C GLN A 20 -1.53 -1.07 -11.35
N THR A 21 -0.31 -1.61 -11.24
CA THR A 21 -0.04 -2.89 -10.59
C THR A 21 -0.54 -2.89 -9.15
N LEU A 22 -0.21 -1.83 -8.39
CA LEU A 22 -0.64 -1.69 -7.00
C LEU A 22 -2.18 -1.63 -6.88
N TYR A 23 -2.86 -0.88 -7.76
CA TYR A 23 -4.32 -0.89 -7.82
C TYR A 23 -4.91 -2.27 -8.13
N ASN A 24 -4.31 -2.99 -9.08
CA ASN A 24 -4.76 -4.32 -9.46
C ASN A 24 -4.63 -5.30 -8.29
N HIS A 25 -3.50 -5.29 -7.58
CA HIS A 25 -3.29 -6.10 -6.38
C HIS A 25 -4.34 -5.80 -5.31
N ILE A 26 -4.59 -4.51 -5.03
CA ILE A 26 -5.59 -4.08 -4.03
C ILE A 26 -6.99 -4.58 -4.40
N ASN A 27 -7.37 -4.40 -5.65
CA ASN A 27 -8.68 -4.83 -6.13
C ASN A 27 -8.81 -6.36 -6.15
N HIS A 28 -7.72 -7.07 -6.43
CA HIS A 28 -7.68 -8.53 -6.39
C HIS A 28 -7.86 -9.05 -4.96
N ASN A 29 -7.09 -8.54 -3.99
CA ASN A 29 -7.22 -8.92 -2.57
C ASN A 29 -8.60 -8.62 -1.98
N LYS A 30 -9.31 -7.61 -2.50
CA LYS A 30 -10.71 -7.35 -2.11
C LYS A 30 -11.69 -8.41 -2.61
N LYS A 31 -11.41 -9.02 -3.77
CA LYS A 31 -12.30 -9.98 -4.43
C LYS A 31 -11.96 -11.42 -4.09
N SER A 32 -10.70 -11.71 -3.77
CA SER A 32 -10.17 -13.05 -3.57
C SER A 32 -9.13 -13.01 -2.45
N ALA A 33 -9.11 -14.04 -1.61
CA ALA A 33 -8.30 -14.16 -0.40
C ALA A 33 -6.91 -13.52 -0.55
N ASN A 34 -6.52 -12.66 0.41
CA ASN A 34 -5.30 -11.84 0.49
C ASN A 34 -4.03 -12.48 -0.13
N GLN A 35 -3.92 -12.44 -1.46
CA GLN A 35 -2.91 -13.18 -2.20
C GLN A 35 -1.65 -12.33 -2.44
N TYR A 36 -1.84 -11.02 -2.59
CA TYR A 36 -0.73 -10.09 -2.77
C TYR A 36 -0.36 -9.43 -1.44
N PRO A 37 0.94 -9.28 -1.12
CA PRO A 37 1.36 -8.49 0.03
C PRO A 37 1.12 -7.01 -0.28
N ILE A 38 0.19 -6.40 0.44
CA ILE A 38 -0.20 -4.99 0.24
C ILE A 38 -0.09 -4.27 1.59
N PRO A 39 0.51 -3.07 1.63
CA PRO A 39 0.60 -2.32 2.86
C PRO A 39 -0.78 -1.86 3.38
N PRO A 40 -0.89 -1.62 4.69
CA PRO A 40 -2.09 -1.05 5.30
C PRO A 40 -2.51 0.23 4.59
N HIS A 41 -3.80 0.33 4.26
CA HIS A 41 -4.33 1.46 3.52
C HIS A 41 -5.77 1.74 3.91
N ILE A 42 -6.17 3.00 3.76
CA ILE A 42 -7.53 3.48 3.95
C ILE A 42 -8.00 4.17 2.68
N ARG A 43 -9.33 4.16 2.48
CA ARG A 43 -9.97 4.86 1.36
C ARG A 43 -10.83 6.00 1.91
N ILE A 44 -10.46 7.24 1.58
CA ILE A 44 -11.20 8.45 1.98
C ILE A 44 -11.56 9.22 0.72
N ASN A 45 -12.86 9.47 0.50
CA ASN A 45 -13.37 10.24 -0.65
C ASN A 45 -12.80 9.77 -1.99
N GLY A 46 -12.75 8.44 -2.19
CA GLY A 46 -12.22 7.81 -3.40
C GLY A 46 -10.69 7.74 -3.49
N ARG A 47 -9.96 8.48 -2.65
CA ARG A 47 -8.49 8.48 -2.59
C ARG A 47 -7.98 7.34 -1.73
N LEU A 48 -6.88 6.74 -2.16
CA LEU A 48 -6.19 5.70 -1.43
C LEU A 48 -5.01 6.32 -0.67
N LEU A 49 -4.99 6.11 0.64
CA LEU A 49 -4.00 6.68 1.55
C LEU A 49 -3.38 5.57 2.39
N PHE A 50 -2.08 5.69 2.66
CA PHE A 50 -1.30 4.68 3.37
C PHE A 50 -0.66 5.32 4.60
N PRO A 51 -1.07 4.96 5.84
CA PRO A 51 -0.50 5.56 7.04
C PRO A 51 1.00 5.27 7.13
N ILE A 52 1.83 6.31 7.33
CA ILE A 52 3.30 6.16 7.26
C ILE A 52 3.81 5.18 8.33
N ASN A 53 3.35 5.33 9.58
CA ASN A 53 3.80 4.47 10.69
C ASN A 53 3.47 2.98 10.45
N ASP A 54 2.29 2.72 9.89
CA ASP A 54 1.82 1.37 9.61
C ASP A 54 2.57 0.77 8.41
N PHE A 55 2.86 1.59 7.40
CA PHE A 55 3.69 1.21 6.26
C PHE A 55 5.10 0.79 6.71
N ASP A 56 5.79 1.61 7.51
CA ASP A 56 7.14 1.31 7.98
C ASP A 56 7.19 0.02 8.80
N SER A 57 6.19 -0.19 9.65
CA SER A 57 6.04 -1.42 10.44
C SER A 57 5.77 -2.62 9.54
N TRP A 58 4.93 -2.46 8.53
CA TRP A 58 4.64 -3.50 7.54
C TRP A 58 5.87 -3.89 6.73
N VAL A 59 6.69 -2.92 6.28
CA VAL A 59 7.95 -3.19 5.56
C VAL A 59 8.91 -4.00 6.42
N LYS A 60 9.07 -3.63 7.71
CA LYS A 60 9.95 -4.35 8.63
C LYS A 60 9.51 -5.80 8.88
N ASN A 61 8.22 -6.07 8.78
CA ASN A 61 7.63 -7.39 8.98
C ASN A 61 7.56 -8.23 7.70
N GLN A 62 8.01 -7.71 6.55
CA GLN A 62 8.08 -8.53 5.34
C GLN A 62 9.16 -9.60 5.47
N PRO A 63 8.91 -10.84 5.03
CA PRO A 63 9.93 -11.86 4.99
C PRO A 63 11.09 -11.38 4.11
N ARG A 64 12.30 -11.34 4.68
CA ARG A 64 13.53 -11.11 3.94
C ARG A 64 13.91 -12.44 3.28
N ASN A 65 13.61 -12.57 1.99
CA ASN A 65 14.21 -13.62 1.18
C ASN A 65 15.70 -13.34 0.95
#